data_AF-A0A511M5S6-F1
#
_entry.id   AF-A0A511M5S6-F1
#
_cell.length_a   1.000
_cell.length_b   1.000
_cell.length_c   1.000
_cell.angle_alpha   90.00
_cell.angle_beta   90.00
_cell.angle_gamma   90.00
#
_symmetry.space_group_name_H-M   'P 1'
#
loop_
_entity.id
_entity.type
_entity.pdbx_description
1 polymer ?
#
loop_
_entity_poly.entity_id
_entity_poly.type
_entity_poly.pdbx_seq_one_letter_code
_entity_poly.pdbx_strand_id
1 'polypeptide(L)'
;MNRERSSAAARAGMVAELQRTVAGLPDAIGAALSAVPREDFLPAEIPVELAYADKPVTLAVGDDGFPLSTASQPTMVAAMLEQLAAEPGDRILEIGTASGYNAALLQHLVGADGRVFSVEIDPSLAAAAETRLRELGLPVDVHVGDGWDGLPAAAPFDRIIATVGVFDLSPRWLDQLREGGTLVAPLWLRPGIELSVRFSKTDGVLVGRSAVHCAFLRLRGEHAGPDSYRSITDSQFATCEGLSAERLDTLRTLLATTPTTEPVPTLSEHWFATLALHDPRAIQVFTLADPVDIAFGLLDADQHSLVLIGGDGLRSYGGPSARDELIIALAQRHPVDPAQLTITATPIAHPEPPSPDSESTVTIVRRHFRYTIEEGR
;
A
#
# COMPACT_ATOMS: atom_id res chain seq x y z
N MET A 1 -23.11 20.91 21.30
CA MET A 1 -23.28 22.19 20.57
C MET A 1 -21.97 22.85 20.09
N ASN A 2 -20.92 23.05 20.91
CA ASN A 2 -19.65 23.63 20.40
C ASN A 2 -18.76 22.60 19.69
N ARG A 3 -18.68 21.36 20.23
CA ARG A 3 -17.93 20.24 19.63
C ARG A 3 -18.52 19.79 18.29
N GLU A 4 -19.83 19.54 18.22
CA GLU A 4 -20.49 19.11 16.95
C GLU A 4 -20.32 20.14 15.81
N ARG A 5 -20.42 21.44 16.12
CA ARG A 5 -20.17 22.49 15.12
C ARG A 5 -18.71 22.52 14.68
N SER A 6 -17.78 22.34 15.63
CA SER A 6 -16.35 22.25 15.35
C SER A 6 -16.02 21.02 14.49
N SER A 7 -16.61 19.86 14.78
CA SER A 7 -16.41 18.66 13.95
C SER A 7 -16.99 18.79 12.56
N ALA A 8 -18.22 19.31 12.43
CA ALA A 8 -18.82 19.54 11.11
C ALA A 8 -17.98 20.50 10.26
N ALA A 9 -17.43 21.56 10.87
CA ALA A 9 -16.53 22.49 10.18
C ALA A 9 -15.20 21.82 9.78
N ALA A 10 -14.59 21.04 10.67
CA ALA A 10 -13.35 20.31 10.38
C ALA A 10 -13.55 19.28 9.25
N ARG A 11 -14.67 18.55 9.25
CA ARG A 11 -15.06 17.64 8.18
C ARG A 11 -15.21 18.35 6.84
N ALA A 12 -15.96 19.44 6.82
CA ALA A 12 -16.13 20.24 5.60
C ALA A 12 -14.79 20.79 5.08
N GLY A 13 -13.90 21.21 5.99
CA GLY A 13 -12.54 21.63 5.65
C GLY A 13 -11.71 20.52 5.01
N MET A 14 -11.72 19.31 5.59
CA MET A 14 -11.06 18.14 5.02
C MET A 14 -11.59 17.83 3.61
N VAL A 15 -12.91 17.80 3.41
CA VAL A 15 -13.51 17.50 2.10
C VAL A 15 -13.14 18.56 1.07
N ALA A 16 -13.20 19.85 1.43
CA ALA A 16 -12.83 20.93 0.54
C ALA A 16 -11.35 20.87 0.13
N GLU A 17 -10.48 20.48 1.06
CA GLU A 17 -9.06 20.28 0.76
C GLU A 17 -8.85 19.09 -0.18
N LEU A 18 -9.52 17.95 0.06
CA LEU A 18 -9.46 16.79 -0.83
C LEU A 18 -9.96 17.12 -2.24
N GLN A 19 -11.04 17.88 -2.38
CA GLN A 19 -11.54 18.34 -3.68
C GLN A 19 -10.53 19.23 -4.43
N ARG A 20 -9.63 19.89 -3.70
CA ARG A 20 -8.59 20.77 -4.27
C ARG A 20 -7.33 19.99 -4.64
N THR A 21 -6.97 18.97 -3.86
CA THR A 21 -5.70 18.23 -4.00
C THR A 21 -5.83 16.94 -4.79
N VAL A 22 -6.98 16.27 -4.70
CA VAL A 22 -7.29 15.06 -5.48
C VAL A 22 -7.95 15.47 -6.78
N ALA A 23 -7.18 15.43 -7.87
CA ALA A 23 -7.64 15.84 -9.18
C ALA A 23 -8.84 14.98 -9.62
N GLY A 24 -10.01 15.61 -9.74
CA GLY A 24 -11.21 14.93 -10.25
C GLY A 24 -11.97 14.08 -9.23
N LEU A 25 -11.80 14.34 -7.92
CA LEU A 25 -12.53 13.61 -6.86
C LEU A 25 -14.03 13.48 -7.19
N PRO A 26 -14.56 12.25 -7.34
CA PRO A 26 -15.96 12.03 -7.67
C PRO A 26 -16.92 12.61 -6.61
N ASP A 27 -18.00 13.24 -7.07
CA ASP A 27 -19.02 13.86 -6.21
C ASP A 27 -19.61 12.88 -5.18
N ALA A 28 -19.83 11.63 -5.58
CA ALA A 28 -20.32 10.58 -4.68
C ALA A 28 -19.37 10.30 -3.51
N ILE A 29 -18.06 10.34 -3.76
CA ILE A 29 -17.04 10.16 -2.72
C ILE A 29 -16.98 11.38 -1.80
N GLY A 30 -17.01 12.60 -2.38
CA GLY A 30 -17.11 13.83 -1.59
C GLY A 30 -18.36 13.87 -0.70
N ALA A 31 -19.50 13.39 -1.19
CA ALA A 31 -20.74 13.26 -0.44
C ALA A 31 -20.61 12.23 0.69
N ALA A 32 -20.05 11.04 0.43
CA ALA A 32 -19.81 10.03 1.45
C ALA A 32 -18.90 10.54 2.58
N LEU A 33 -17.78 11.18 2.23
CA LEU A 33 -16.85 11.79 3.20
C LEU A 33 -17.50 12.93 4.00
N SER A 34 -18.45 13.65 3.40
CA SER A 34 -19.21 14.70 4.08
C SER A 34 -20.29 14.14 5.01
N ALA A 35 -20.83 12.96 4.70
CA ALA A 35 -21.91 12.32 5.45
C ALA A 35 -21.39 11.54 6.66
N VAL A 36 -20.28 10.82 6.51
CA VAL A 36 -19.75 9.92 7.54
C VAL A 36 -18.82 10.70 8.50
N PRO A 37 -19.19 10.85 9.80
CA PRO A 37 -18.39 11.58 10.78
C PRO A 37 -17.16 10.77 11.20
N ARG A 38 -16.00 11.03 10.60
CA ARG A 38 -14.75 10.28 10.84
C ARG A 38 -14.34 10.24 12.31
N GLU A 39 -14.61 11.29 13.08
CA GLU A 39 -14.33 11.38 14.51
C GLU A 39 -15.08 10.35 15.34
N ASP A 40 -16.25 9.88 14.91
CA ASP A 40 -17.01 8.84 15.61
C ASP A 40 -16.35 7.46 15.47
N PHE A 41 -15.43 7.30 14.51
CA PHE A 41 -14.65 6.10 14.24
C PHE A 41 -13.27 6.08 14.92
N LEU A 42 -12.95 7.07 15.74
CA LEU A 42 -11.66 7.16 16.42
C LEU A 42 -11.85 7.09 17.95
N PRO A 43 -10.79 6.75 18.72
CA PRO A 43 -10.81 6.89 20.17
C PRO A 43 -11.19 8.31 20.58
N ALA A 44 -11.97 8.44 21.66
CA ALA A 44 -12.56 9.72 22.07
C ALA A 44 -11.53 10.78 22.47
N GLU A 45 -10.31 10.34 22.81
CA GLU A 45 -9.16 11.15 23.17
C GLU A 45 -8.51 11.84 21.97
N ILE A 46 -8.79 11.37 20.74
CA ILE A 46 -8.27 11.97 19.52
C ILE A 46 -8.94 13.34 19.29
N PRO A 47 -8.17 14.44 19.22
CA PRO A 47 -8.73 15.75 18.89
C PRO A 47 -9.41 15.74 17.53
N VAL A 48 -10.47 16.54 17.38
CA VAL A 48 -11.24 16.66 16.13
C VAL A 48 -10.33 17.09 14.98
N GLU A 49 -9.42 18.02 15.24
CA GLU A 49 -8.46 18.51 14.25
C GLU A 49 -7.54 17.38 13.76
N LEU A 50 -7.18 16.46 14.66
CA LEU A 50 -6.38 15.29 14.33
C LEU A 50 -7.18 14.24 13.56
N ALA A 51 -8.46 14.05 13.89
CA ALA A 51 -9.35 13.14 13.17
C ALA A 51 -9.47 13.48 11.67
N TYR A 52 -9.41 14.78 11.36
CA TYR A 52 -9.58 15.35 10.02
C TYR A 52 -8.27 15.81 9.36
N ALA A 53 -7.13 15.68 10.05
CA ALA A 53 -5.83 15.93 9.46
C ALA A 53 -5.52 14.86 8.40
N ASP A 54 -4.84 15.25 7.32
CA ASP A 54 -4.50 14.31 6.26
C ASP A 54 -3.29 13.44 6.61
N LYS A 55 -3.45 12.57 7.63
CA LYS A 55 -2.45 11.61 8.10
C LYS A 55 -3.12 10.40 8.75
N PRO A 56 -2.44 9.24 8.82
CA PRO A 56 -2.98 8.10 9.54
C PRO A 56 -3.09 8.37 11.04
N VAL A 57 -4.06 7.73 11.70
CA VAL A 57 -4.25 7.77 13.16
C VAL A 57 -4.12 6.36 13.72
N THR A 58 -3.19 6.15 14.65
CA THR A 58 -2.99 4.84 15.30
C THR A 58 -4.19 4.48 16.17
N LEU A 59 -4.72 3.27 15.97
CA LEU A 59 -5.85 2.71 16.72
C LEU A 59 -5.39 1.65 17.73
N ALA A 60 -4.36 0.87 17.37
CA ALA A 60 -3.78 -0.15 18.22
C ALA A 60 -2.27 -0.21 18.02
N VAL A 61 -1.55 -0.54 19.09
CA VAL A 61 -0.09 -0.69 19.12
C VAL A 61 0.23 -2.08 19.66
N GLY A 62 1.23 -2.74 19.09
CA GLY A 62 1.72 -4.04 19.52
C GLY A 62 2.65 -3.93 20.72
N ASP A 63 3.00 -5.09 21.29
CA ASP A 63 3.92 -5.15 22.45
C ASP A 63 5.33 -4.63 22.12
N ASP A 64 5.70 -4.63 20.85
CA ASP A 64 6.95 -4.11 20.31
C ASP A 64 6.93 -2.59 20.07
N GLY A 65 5.80 -1.92 20.34
CA GLY A 65 5.62 -0.48 20.15
C GLY A 65 5.26 -0.08 18.72
N PHE A 66 5.12 -1.03 17.77
CA PHE A 66 4.72 -0.72 16.40
C PHE A 66 3.20 -0.72 16.24
N PRO A 67 2.62 0.12 15.35
CA PRO A 67 1.19 0.12 15.11
C PRO A 67 0.67 -1.22 14.58
N LEU A 68 -0.36 -1.79 15.22
CA LEU A 68 -1.09 -2.97 14.74
C LEU A 68 -2.30 -2.60 13.87
N SER A 69 -2.86 -1.41 14.08
CA SER A 69 -3.99 -0.91 13.32
C SER A 69 -3.97 0.61 13.29
N THR A 70 -4.34 1.18 12.15
CA THR A 70 -4.46 2.63 11.93
C THR A 70 -5.75 2.92 11.17
N ALA A 71 -6.34 4.09 11.41
CA ALA A 71 -7.28 4.69 10.49
C ALA A 71 -6.49 5.38 9.38
N SER A 72 -6.67 4.93 8.13
CA SER A 72 -5.91 5.40 6.97
C SER A 72 -6.05 6.90 6.72
N GLN A 73 -5.01 7.50 6.14
CA GLN A 73 -4.97 8.90 5.70
C GLN A 73 -6.17 9.23 4.78
N PRO A 74 -6.91 10.33 5.01
CA PRO A 74 -8.05 10.75 4.19
C PRO A 74 -7.80 10.77 2.67
N THR A 75 -6.69 11.32 2.20
CA THR A 75 -6.34 11.34 0.77
C THR A 75 -6.21 9.93 0.20
N MET A 76 -5.59 9.02 0.95
CA MET A 76 -5.46 7.61 0.53
C MET A 76 -6.82 6.89 0.52
N VAL A 77 -7.68 7.15 1.52
CA VAL A 77 -9.06 6.61 1.52
C VAL A 77 -9.82 7.08 0.27
N ALA A 78 -9.77 8.38 -0.04
CA ALA A 78 -10.44 8.92 -1.22
C ALA A 78 -9.92 8.29 -2.52
N ALA A 79 -8.60 8.17 -2.67
CA ALA A 79 -7.97 7.56 -3.84
C ALA A 79 -8.37 6.08 -4.01
N MET A 80 -8.41 5.29 -2.93
CA MET A 80 -8.81 3.89 -3.00
C MET A 80 -10.30 3.69 -3.27
N LEU A 81 -11.17 4.57 -2.74
CA LEU A 81 -12.60 4.56 -3.08
C LEU A 81 -12.83 4.90 -4.55
N GLU A 82 -12.06 5.84 -5.10
CA GLU A 82 -12.08 6.17 -6.52
C GLU A 82 -11.60 5.00 -7.38
N GLN A 83 -10.50 4.36 -7.00
CA GLN A 83 -10.00 3.14 -7.63
C GLN A 83 -11.05 2.03 -7.61
N LEU A 84 -11.74 1.84 -6.48
CA LEU A 84 -12.75 0.79 -6.33
C LEU A 84 -13.95 1.03 -7.25
N ALA A 85 -14.32 2.31 -7.44
CA ALA A 85 -15.47 2.74 -8.22
C ALA A 85 -16.72 1.92 -7.85
N ALA A 86 -17.06 1.97 -6.56
CA ALA A 86 -18.26 1.34 -6.02
C ALA A 86 -19.52 1.98 -6.62
N GLU A 87 -20.48 1.15 -7.02
CA GLU A 87 -21.76 1.57 -7.58
C GLU A 87 -22.91 1.25 -6.62
N PRO A 88 -24.03 2.00 -6.67
CA PRO A 88 -25.23 1.65 -5.94
C PRO A 88 -25.67 0.21 -6.24
N GLY A 89 -25.96 -0.57 -5.19
CA GLY A 89 -26.35 -1.98 -5.30
C GLY A 89 -25.19 -2.98 -5.27
N ASP A 90 -23.94 -2.55 -5.35
CA ASP A 90 -22.79 -3.46 -5.29
C ASP A 90 -22.75 -4.22 -3.95
N ARG A 91 -22.32 -5.48 -4.03
CA ARG A 91 -21.87 -6.31 -2.91
C ARG A 91 -20.35 -6.18 -2.79
N ILE A 92 -19.89 -5.61 -1.69
CA ILE A 92 -18.48 -5.30 -1.47
C ILE A 92 -17.93 -6.12 -0.30
N LEU A 93 -16.74 -6.68 -0.49
CA LEU A 93 -15.93 -7.23 0.60
C LEU A 93 -14.76 -6.27 0.90
N GLU A 94 -14.69 -5.81 2.14
CA GLU A 94 -13.53 -5.12 2.69
C GLU A 94 -12.67 -6.11 3.49
N ILE A 95 -11.35 -6.07 3.27
CA ILE A 95 -10.36 -6.80 4.08
C ILE A 95 -9.60 -5.80 4.95
N GLY A 96 -9.82 -5.86 6.27
CA GLY A 96 -9.27 -4.95 7.26
C GLY A 96 -10.29 -3.93 7.77
N THR A 97 -11.22 -4.36 8.64
CA THR A 97 -12.26 -3.46 9.18
C THR A 97 -11.68 -2.33 10.03
N ALA A 98 -10.68 -2.62 10.87
CA ALA A 98 -10.08 -1.68 11.80
C ALA A 98 -11.14 -0.88 12.61
N SER A 99 -11.32 0.42 12.34
CA SER A 99 -12.32 1.24 13.00
C SER A 99 -13.74 1.10 12.46
N GLY A 100 -13.90 0.59 11.24
CA GLY A 100 -15.15 0.56 10.47
C GLY A 100 -15.42 1.81 9.64
N TYR A 101 -14.52 2.80 9.60
CA TYR A 101 -14.74 4.06 8.87
C TYR A 101 -14.87 3.84 7.35
N ASN A 102 -13.98 3.04 6.76
CA ASN A 102 -14.03 2.78 5.32
C ASN A 102 -15.24 1.91 4.94
N ALA A 103 -15.58 0.88 5.73
CA ALA A 103 -16.86 0.18 5.60
C ALA A 103 -18.09 1.10 5.62
N ALA A 104 -18.12 2.11 6.50
CA ALA A 104 -19.20 3.09 6.55
C ALA A 104 -19.29 3.94 5.28
N LEU A 105 -18.16 4.36 4.72
CA LEU A 105 -18.11 5.08 3.44
C LEU A 105 -18.60 4.19 2.29
N LEU A 106 -18.14 2.93 2.24
CA LEU A 106 -18.60 1.95 1.25
C LEU A 106 -20.12 1.75 1.35
N GLN A 107 -20.67 1.63 2.57
CA GLN A 107 -22.10 1.45 2.77
C GLN A 107 -22.92 2.66 2.31
N HIS A 108 -22.36 3.87 2.45
CA HIS A 108 -22.96 5.08 1.90
C HIS A 108 -22.98 5.06 0.36
N LEU A 109 -21.87 4.65 -0.26
CA LEU A 109 -21.71 4.61 -1.72
C LEU A 109 -22.62 3.58 -2.40
N VAL A 110 -22.74 2.38 -1.83
CA VAL A 110 -23.58 1.31 -2.40
C VAL A 110 -25.07 1.49 -2.10
N GLY A 111 -25.42 2.37 -1.16
CA GLY A 111 -26.80 2.68 -0.79
C GLY A 111 -27.54 1.52 -0.13
N ALA A 112 -28.86 1.65 -0.01
CA ALA A 112 -29.71 0.70 0.73
C ALA A 112 -29.87 -0.67 0.04
N ASP A 113 -29.68 -0.71 -1.29
CA ASP A 113 -29.80 -1.94 -2.09
C ASP A 113 -28.48 -2.71 -2.16
N GLY A 114 -27.36 -2.07 -1.81
CA GLY A 114 -26.03 -2.70 -1.74
C GLY A 114 -25.73 -3.28 -0.37
N ARG A 115 -24.67 -4.09 -0.29
CA ARG A 115 -24.23 -4.74 0.96
C ARG A 115 -22.73 -4.66 1.12
N VAL A 116 -22.28 -4.29 2.31
CA VAL A 116 -20.86 -4.28 2.66
C VAL A 116 -20.59 -5.35 3.71
N PHE A 117 -19.64 -6.22 3.39
CA PHE A 117 -19.06 -7.19 4.30
C PHE A 117 -17.65 -6.74 4.63
N SER A 118 -17.22 -6.84 5.88
CA SER A 118 -15.86 -6.47 6.29
C SER A 118 -15.26 -7.54 7.18
N VAL A 119 -14.03 -7.95 6.89
CA VAL A 119 -13.31 -8.99 7.65
C VAL A 119 -12.16 -8.36 8.42
N GLU A 120 -12.08 -8.65 9.72
CA GLU A 120 -11.00 -8.22 10.61
C GLU A 120 -10.43 -9.40 11.39
N ILE A 121 -9.10 -9.47 11.45
CA ILE A 121 -8.39 -10.58 12.10
C ILE A 121 -8.34 -10.40 13.62
N ASP A 122 -8.40 -9.16 14.13
CA ASP A 122 -8.48 -8.86 15.55
C ASP A 122 -9.93 -8.88 16.06
N PRO A 123 -10.31 -9.84 16.94
CA PRO A 123 -11.67 -9.94 17.45
C PRO A 123 -12.15 -8.70 18.22
N SER A 124 -11.24 -7.99 18.89
CA SER A 124 -11.58 -6.81 19.68
C SER A 124 -11.87 -5.59 18.80
N LEU A 125 -11.09 -5.39 17.74
CA LEU A 125 -11.34 -4.34 16.74
C LEU A 125 -12.63 -4.62 15.98
N ALA A 126 -12.85 -5.87 15.56
CA ALA A 126 -14.08 -6.27 14.88
C ALA A 126 -15.33 -5.97 15.71
N ALA A 127 -15.36 -6.38 16.99
CA ALA A 127 -16.48 -6.15 17.89
C ALA A 127 -16.73 -4.64 18.16
N ALA A 128 -15.65 -3.86 18.29
CA ALA A 128 -15.74 -2.41 18.45
C ALA A 128 -16.29 -1.71 17.20
N ALA A 129 -15.83 -2.11 16.01
CA ALA A 129 -16.31 -1.60 14.74
C ALA A 129 -17.79 -1.96 14.51
N GLU A 130 -18.18 -3.22 14.73
CA GLU A 130 -19.57 -3.68 14.63
C GLU A 130 -20.48 -2.87 15.55
N THR A 131 -20.05 -2.63 16.79
CA THR A 131 -20.83 -1.83 17.75
C THR A 131 -21.04 -0.41 17.28
N ARG A 132 -19.99 0.25 16.83
CA ARG A 132 -20.05 1.60 16.30
C ARG A 132 -20.92 1.71 15.06
N LEU A 133 -20.75 0.81 14.09
CA LEU A 133 -21.53 0.78 12.85
C LEU A 133 -23.02 0.61 13.14
N ARG A 134 -23.37 -0.28 14.07
CA ARG A 134 -24.75 -0.49 14.53
C ARG A 134 -25.33 0.74 15.24
N GLU A 135 -24.55 1.40 16.11
CA GLU A 135 -24.98 2.64 16.79
C GLU A 135 -25.23 3.78 15.81
N LEU A 136 -24.47 3.84 14.72
CA LEU A 136 -24.67 4.77 13.61
C LEU A 136 -25.78 4.34 12.63
N GLY A 137 -26.41 3.18 12.84
CA GLY A 137 -27.48 2.66 11.99
C GLY A 137 -27.02 2.21 10.60
N LEU A 138 -25.74 1.87 10.45
CA LEU A 138 -25.15 1.46 9.18
C LEU A 138 -25.16 -0.08 9.05
N PRO A 139 -25.81 -0.65 8.01
CA PRO A 139 -25.98 -2.10 7.87
C PRO A 139 -24.75 -2.77 7.24
N VAL A 140 -23.62 -2.76 7.95
CA VAL A 140 -22.39 -3.46 7.55
C VAL A 140 -22.28 -4.79 8.30
N ASP A 141 -22.00 -5.87 7.56
CA ASP A 141 -21.79 -7.21 8.12
C ASP A 141 -20.29 -7.39 8.46
N VAL A 142 -19.93 -7.24 9.74
CA VAL A 142 -18.55 -7.38 10.23
C VAL A 142 -18.27 -8.82 10.66
N HIS A 143 -17.15 -9.37 10.20
CA HIS A 143 -16.73 -10.75 10.47
C HIS A 143 -15.33 -10.80 11.07
N VAL A 144 -15.17 -11.64 12.10
CA VAL A 144 -13.85 -11.99 12.63
C VAL A 144 -13.25 -13.11 11.79
N GLY A 145 -12.07 -12.91 11.24
CA GLY A 145 -11.37 -13.94 10.45
C GLY A 145 -10.09 -13.46 9.79
N ASP A 146 -9.34 -14.40 9.22
CA ASP A 146 -8.20 -14.06 8.38
C ASP A 146 -8.71 -13.51 7.03
N GLY A 147 -8.38 -12.25 6.77
CA GLY A 147 -8.74 -11.57 5.54
C GLY A 147 -8.21 -12.25 4.27
N TRP A 148 -7.14 -13.04 4.37
CA TRP A 148 -6.62 -13.84 3.27
C TRP A 148 -7.66 -14.80 2.69
N ASP A 149 -8.51 -15.38 3.53
CA ASP A 149 -9.54 -16.34 3.12
C ASP A 149 -10.77 -15.66 2.49
N GLY A 150 -10.87 -14.34 2.60
CA GLY A 150 -12.05 -13.58 2.20
C GLY A 150 -13.28 -13.96 3.02
N LEU A 151 -14.44 -14.05 2.36
CA LEU A 151 -15.69 -14.48 2.97
C LEU A 151 -16.50 -15.38 2.02
N PRO A 152 -16.13 -16.66 1.86
CA PRO A 152 -16.74 -17.57 0.88
C PRO A 152 -18.27 -17.71 1.02
N ALA A 153 -18.79 -17.61 2.24
CA ALA A 153 -20.21 -17.75 2.52
C ALA A 153 -21.09 -16.60 1.96
N ALA A 154 -20.49 -15.44 1.68
CA ALA A 154 -21.18 -14.26 1.15
C ALA A 154 -20.82 -13.94 -0.31
N ALA A 155 -19.84 -14.66 -0.88
CA ALA A 155 -19.44 -14.57 -2.28
C ALA A 155 -20.60 -14.97 -3.23
N PRO A 156 -20.59 -14.52 -4.50
CA PRO A 156 -19.59 -13.64 -5.12
C PRO A 156 -19.73 -12.17 -4.74
N PHE A 157 -18.64 -11.42 -4.89
CA PHE A 157 -18.59 -9.97 -4.71
C PHE A 157 -18.43 -9.24 -6.03
N ASP A 158 -19.02 -8.05 -6.10
CA ASP A 158 -18.91 -7.14 -7.22
C ASP A 158 -17.58 -6.36 -7.18
N ARG A 159 -17.14 -6.07 -5.96
CA ARG A 159 -15.93 -5.35 -5.62
C ARG A 159 -15.27 -5.97 -4.39
N ILE A 160 -13.94 -6.02 -4.36
CA ILE A 160 -13.15 -6.35 -3.17
C ILE A 160 -12.15 -5.23 -2.94
N ILE A 161 -11.99 -4.79 -1.70
CA ILE A 161 -10.97 -3.80 -1.31
C ILE A 161 -10.20 -4.29 -0.09
N ALA A 162 -8.88 -4.37 -0.20
CA ALA A 162 -8.01 -4.61 0.94
C ALA A 162 -7.47 -3.28 1.46
N THR A 163 -7.66 -2.99 2.75
CA THR A 163 -7.12 -1.82 3.44
C THR A 163 -5.85 -2.17 4.22
N VAL A 164 -5.13 -3.19 3.74
CA VAL A 164 -3.91 -3.74 4.31
C VAL A 164 -2.93 -4.07 3.18
N GLY A 165 -1.64 -3.88 3.45
CA GLY A 165 -0.54 -4.19 2.54
C GLY A 165 -0.39 -5.69 2.33
N VAL A 166 -0.33 -6.14 1.09
CA VAL A 166 -0.13 -7.56 0.75
C VAL A 166 1.15 -7.81 -0.02
N PHE A 167 1.85 -8.87 0.39
CA PHE A 167 2.98 -9.40 -0.35
C PHE A 167 2.55 -10.28 -1.52
N ASP A 168 1.41 -10.94 -1.48
CA ASP A 168 0.89 -11.68 -2.63
C ASP A 168 -0.62 -11.51 -2.63
N LEU A 169 -1.27 -11.52 -3.79
CA LEU A 169 -2.72 -11.51 -3.84
C LEU A 169 -3.25 -12.88 -3.40
N SER A 170 -4.40 -12.89 -2.72
CA SER A 170 -5.04 -14.14 -2.36
C SER A 170 -5.77 -14.75 -3.55
N PRO A 171 -5.54 -16.03 -3.89
CA PRO A 171 -6.35 -16.72 -4.89
C PRO A 171 -7.82 -16.82 -4.46
N ARG A 172 -8.11 -16.73 -3.14
CA ARG A 172 -9.49 -16.74 -2.63
C ARG A 172 -10.25 -15.48 -3.00
N TRP A 173 -9.58 -14.33 -3.03
CA TRP A 173 -10.20 -13.08 -3.49
C TRP A 173 -10.55 -13.17 -4.97
N LEU A 174 -9.66 -13.75 -5.79
CA LEU A 174 -9.94 -14.02 -7.19
C LEU A 174 -11.14 -14.95 -7.37
N ASP A 175 -11.20 -16.05 -6.62
CA ASP A 175 -12.32 -17.02 -6.68
C ASP A 175 -13.66 -16.37 -6.28
N GLN A 176 -13.64 -15.46 -5.31
CA GLN A 176 -14.83 -14.80 -4.75
C GLN A 176 -15.25 -13.55 -5.53
N LEU A 177 -14.39 -13.00 -6.39
CA LEU A 177 -14.70 -11.84 -7.23
C LEU A 177 -15.45 -12.29 -8.50
N ARG A 178 -16.55 -11.62 -8.82
CA ARG A 178 -17.27 -11.85 -10.09
C ARG A 178 -16.38 -11.55 -11.29
N GLU A 179 -16.68 -12.19 -12.41
CA GLU A 179 -16.08 -11.81 -13.70
C GLU A 179 -16.42 -10.34 -14.03
N GLY A 180 -15.44 -9.55 -14.48
CA GLY A 180 -15.58 -8.09 -14.62
C GLY A 180 -15.65 -7.30 -13.30
N GLY A 181 -15.50 -7.97 -12.15
CA GLY A 181 -15.41 -7.33 -10.84
C GLY A 181 -14.09 -6.56 -10.65
N THR A 182 -14.06 -5.67 -9.66
CA THR A 182 -12.87 -4.88 -9.32
C THR A 182 -12.26 -5.37 -8.01
N LEU A 183 -10.94 -5.53 -7.97
CA LEU A 183 -10.17 -5.67 -6.74
C LEU A 183 -9.28 -4.43 -6.58
N VAL A 184 -9.28 -3.81 -5.40
CA VAL A 184 -8.29 -2.80 -5.02
C VAL A 184 -7.45 -3.34 -3.88
N ALA A 185 -6.13 -3.37 -4.05
CA ALA A 185 -5.23 -3.86 -3.02
C ALA A 185 -3.91 -3.07 -3.02
N PRO A 186 -3.43 -2.63 -1.84
CA PRO A 186 -2.05 -2.22 -1.62
C PRO A 186 -1.11 -3.42 -1.82
N LEU A 187 -0.51 -3.50 -3.01
CA LEU A 187 0.38 -4.57 -3.42
C LEU A 187 1.83 -4.10 -3.28
N TRP A 188 2.60 -4.84 -2.48
CA TRP A 188 4.05 -4.76 -2.50
C TRP A 188 4.55 -5.38 -3.79
N LEU A 189 5.16 -4.63 -4.71
CA LEU A 189 5.79 -5.22 -5.90
C LEU A 189 7.23 -5.63 -5.58
N ARG A 190 7.97 -4.70 -5.00
CA ARG A 190 9.36 -4.87 -4.57
C ARG A 190 9.56 -4.15 -3.24
N PRO A 191 10.60 -4.48 -2.47
CA PRO A 191 10.99 -3.70 -1.30
C PRO A 191 11.03 -2.20 -1.60
N GLY A 192 10.23 -1.42 -0.86
CA GLY A 192 10.11 0.03 -1.06
C GLY A 192 9.15 0.47 -2.17
N ILE A 193 8.58 -0.46 -2.94
CA ILE A 193 7.52 -0.21 -3.92
C ILE A 193 6.24 -0.88 -3.45
N GLU A 194 5.42 -0.11 -2.75
CA GLU A 194 4.03 -0.46 -2.43
C GLU A 194 3.08 0.47 -3.17
N LEU A 195 2.15 -0.13 -3.91
CA LEU A 195 1.18 0.58 -4.73
C LEU A 195 -0.23 0.08 -4.41
N SER A 196 -1.19 0.98 -4.21
CA SER A 196 -2.60 0.63 -4.28
C SER A 196 -2.97 0.43 -5.75
N VAL A 197 -3.31 -0.79 -6.13
CA VAL A 197 -3.59 -1.15 -7.52
C VAL A 197 -5.05 -1.53 -7.68
N ARG A 198 -5.72 -0.92 -8.67
CA ARG A 198 -7.04 -1.34 -9.16
C ARG A 198 -6.87 -2.43 -10.23
N PHE A 199 -7.33 -3.63 -9.93
CA PHE A 199 -7.42 -4.76 -10.84
C PHE A 199 -8.86 -4.98 -11.31
N SER A 200 -9.02 -5.27 -12.60
CA SER A 200 -10.26 -5.84 -13.15
C SER A 200 -10.06 -7.33 -13.41
N LYS A 201 -11.04 -8.16 -13.03
CA LYS A 201 -11.02 -9.59 -13.38
C LYS A 201 -11.43 -9.78 -14.84
N THR A 202 -10.58 -10.46 -15.61
CA THR A 202 -10.82 -10.83 -17.01
C THR A 202 -10.26 -12.23 -17.26
N ASP A 203 -11.13 -13.18 -17.61
CA ASP A 203 -10.79 -14.56 -17.94
C ASP A 203 -9.94 -15.27 -16.86
N GLY A 204 -10.26 -15.02 -15.58
CA GLY A 204 -9.54 -15.58 -14.43
C GLY A 204 -8.19 -14.92 -14.14
N VAL A 205 -7.87 -13.80 -14.79
CA VAL A 205 -6.67 -12.99 -14.55
C VAL A 205 -7.07 -11.61 -13.99
N LEU A 206 -6.19 -10.99 -13.22
CA LEU A 206 -6.38 -9.64 -12.68
C LEU A 206 -5.52 -8.65 -13.45
N VAL A 207 -6.15 -7.73 -14.18
CA VAL A 207 -5.46 -6.71 -14.99
C VAL A 207 -5.52 -5.36 -14.29
N GLY A 208 -4.37 -4.87 -13.85
CA GLY A 208 -4.20 -3.64 -13.08
C GLY A 208 -3.83 -2.46 -13.97
N ARG A 209 -4.58 -1.35 -13.88
CA ARG A 209 -4.41 -0.16 -14.76
C ARG A 209 -4.42 1.19 -14.04
N SER A 210 -4.55 1.19 -12.72
CA SER A 210 -4.41 2.37 -11.89
C SER A 210 -3.58 1.96 -10.68
N ALA A 211 -2.51 2.69 -10.45
CA ALA A 211 -1.59 2.47 -9.34
C ALA A 211 -1.32 3.82 -8.65
N VAL A 212 -1.33 3.82 -7.33
CA VAL A 212 -1.03 5.00 -6.51
C VAL A 212 -0.04 4.56 -5.43
N HIS A 213 1.04 5.30 -5.26
CA HIS A 213 1.98 5.04 -4.16
C HIS A 213 1.27 5.08 -2.81
N CYS A 214 1.53 4.08 -1.98
CA CYS A 214 0.98 4.02 -0.64
C CYS A 214 1.94 3.33 0.34
N ALA A 215 1.59 3.39 1.62
CA ALA A 215 2.26 2.67 2.68
C ALA A 215 1.21 2.16 3.65
N PHE A 216 0.99 0.85 3.67
CA PHE A 216 -0.01 0.22 4.54
C PHE A 216 0.64 -0.67 5.59
N LEU A 217 -0.05 -0.80 6.74
CA LEU A 217 0.25 -1.90 7.65
C LEU A 217 -0.01 -3.22 6.91
N ARG A 218 0.86 -4.20 7.13
CA ARG A 218 0.80 -5.46 6.39
C ARG A 218 -0.30 -6.36 6.93
N LEU A 219 -0.85 -7.16 6.01
CA LEU A 219 -1.68 -8.31 6.34
C LEU A 219 -0.95 -9.17 7.40
N ARG A 220 -1.70 -9.67 8.39
CA ARG A 220 -1.19 -10.58 9.42
C ARG A 220 -1.58 -12.01 9.07
N GLY A 221 -0.90 -12.98 9.67
CA GLY A 221 -1.15 -14.42 9.45
C GLY A 221 -0.09 -15.07 8.56
N GLU A 222 -0.34 -16.32 8.14
CA GLU A 222 0.61 -17.12 7.35
C GLU A 222 1.03 -16.44 6.03
N HIS A 223 0.16 -15.59 5.50
CA HIS A 223 0.29 -14.96 4.19
C HIS A 223 0.75 -13.50 4.23
N ALA A 224 1.23 -13.01 5.39
CA ALA A 224 1.80 -11.67 5.55
C ALA A 224 2.98 -11.39 4.60
N GLY A 225 3.62 -12.45 4.10
CA GLY A 225 4.86 -12.38 3.33
C GLY A 225 6.09 -12.23 4.24
N PRO A 226 7.28 -12.13 3.64
CA PRO A 226 8.51 -11.98 4.42
C PRO A 226 8.56 -10.60 5.08
N ASP A 227 9.18 -10.51 6.26
CA ASP A 227 9.66 -9.23 6.77
C ASP A 227 10.65 -8.65 5.77
N SER A 228 10.43 -7.43 5.36
CA SER A 228 11.23 -6.72 4.35
C SER A 228 12.03 -5.58 4.94
N TYR A 229 11.58 -5.02 6.06
CA TYR A 229 12.31 -4.01 6.82
C TYR A 229 13.25 -4.68 7.81
N ARG A 230 14.49 -4.18 7.90
CA ARG A 230 15.50 -4.62 8.86
C ARG A 230 16.10 -3.41 9.54
N SER A 231 16.17 -3.45 10.87
CA SER A 231 16.90 -2.45 11.65
C SER A 231 18.40 -2.55 11.36
N ILE A 232 18.97 -1.44 10.92
CA ILE A 232 20.42 -1.23 10.81
C ILE A 232 20.94 -0.80 12.18
N THR A 233 20.27 0.20 12.77
CA THR A 233 20.48 0.76 14.12
C THR A 233 19.11 0.93 14.81
N ASP A 234 19.09 1.47 16.03
CA ASP A 234 17.85 1.77 16.76
C ASP A 234 16.91 2.76 16.02
N SER A 235 17.45 3.55 15.09
CA SER A 235 16.69 4.59 14.36
C SER A 235 16.71 4.47 12.85
N GLN A 236 17.60 3.65 12.28
CA GLN A 236 17.75 3.43 10.84
C GLN A 236 17.30 2.04 10.42
N PHE A 237 16.60 1.98 9.29
CA PHE A 237 16.05 0.77 8.72
C PHE A 237 16.43 0.66 7.25
N ALA A 238 16.56 -0.58 6.77
CA ALA A 238 16.75 -0.89 5.36
C ALA A 238 15.65 -1.81 4.85
N THR A 239 15.35 -1.70 3.56
CA THR A 239 14.53 -2.65 2.82
C THR A 239 15.22 -2.98 1.49
N CYS A 240 15.35 -4.28 1.21
CA CYS A 240 16.04 -4.82 0.03
C CYS A 240 15.56 -6.26 -0.21
N GLU A 241 15.56 -6.71 -1.46
CA GLU A 241 15.06 -8.05 -1.79
C GLU A 241 16.00 -9.10 -1.24
N GLY A 242 15.48 -10.03 -0.42
CA GLY A 242 16.28 -11.09 0.19
C GLY A 242 17.36 -10.60 1.17
N LEU A 243 17.09 -9.55 1.95
CA LEU A 243 18.01 -9.03 2.96
C LEU A 243 18.16 -10.01 4.15
N SER A 244 19.05 -10.99 3.97
CA SER A 244 19.43 -11.97 4.99
C SER A 244 20.22 -11.33 6.14
N ALA A 245 20.40 -12.06 7.24
CA ALA A 245 21.23 -11.61 8.36
C ALA A 245 22.68 -11.29 7.93
N GLU A 246 23.26 -12.14 7.08
CA GLU A 246 24.60 -11.92 6.52
C GLU A 246 24.69 -10.65 5.68
N ARG A 247 23.74 -10.43 4.76
CA ARG A 247 23.70 -9.20 3.94
C ARG A 247 23.48 -7.96 4.79
N LEU A 248 22.69 -8.06 5.87
CA LEU A 248 22.48 -6.98 6.82
C LEU A 248 23.76 -6.64 7.60
N ASP A 249 24.57 -7.64 7.97
CA ASP A 249 25.85 -7.42 8.64
C ASP A 249 26.89 -6.81 7.70
N THR A 250 26.89 -7.19 6.42
CA THR A 250 27.68 -6.50 5.38
C THR A 250 27.26 -5.05 5.24
N LEU A 251 25.95 -4.77 5.18
CA LEU A 251 25.41 -3.40 5.12
C LEU A 251 25.88 -2.56 6.31
N ARG A 252 25.77 -3.08 7.54
CA ARG A 252 26.22 -2.41 8.76
C ARG A 252 27.73 -2.11 8.73
N THR A 253 28.51 -3.07 8.26
CA THR A 253 29.97 -2.91 8.13
C THR A 253 30.32 -1.82 7.13
N LEU A 254 29.65 -1.78 5.98
CA LEU A 254 29.86 -0.74 4.96
C LEU A 254 29.49 0.64 5.50
N LEU A 255 28.32 0.79 6.12
CA LEU A 255 27.85 2.06 6.68
C LEU A 255 28.71 2.59 7.84
N ALA A 256 29.50 1.71 8.50
CA ALA A 256 30.46 2.11 9.53
C ALA A 256 31.76 2.72 8.95
N THR A 257 31.98 2.62 7.63
CA THR A 257 33.14 3.22 6.95
C THR A 257 32.87 4.64 6.49
N THR A 258 33.93 5.41 6.23
CA THR A 258 33.80 6.74 5.62
C THR A 258 33.47 6.60 4.12
N PRO A 259 32.35 7.15 3.62
CA PRO A 259 32.03 7.08 2.21
C PRO A 259 32.91 8.00 1.36
N THR A 260 33.04 7.65 0.09
CA THR A 260 33.40 8.63 -0.95
C THR A 260 32.14 9.34 -1.40
N THR A 261 32.19 10.67 -1.50
CA THR A 261 31.05 11.51 -1.89
C THR A 261 31.24 12.11 -3.27
N GLU A 262 30.18 12.09 -4.07
CA GLU A 262 30.14 12.65 -5.40
C GLU A 262 28.83 13.42 -5.62
N PRO A 263 28.85 14.51 -6.42
CA PRO A 263 27.62 15.17 -6.82
C PRO A 263 26.78 14.21 -7.68
N VAL A 264 25.50 14.11 -7.37
CA VAL A 264 24.55 13.33 -8.17
C VAL A 264 23.73 14.29 -9.06
N PRO A 265 23.41 13.94 -10.31
CA PRO A 265 22.44 14.72 -11.08
C PRO A 265 21.10 14.75 -10.36
N THR A 266 20.31 15.82 -10.53
CA THR A 266 18.95 15.86 -9.98
C THR A 266 18.12 14.72 -10.57
N LEU A 267 17.77 13.75 -9.72
CA LEU A 267 16.92 12.61 -10.07
C LEU A 267 15.48 12.92 -9.68
N SER A 268 14.52 12.51 -10.51
CA SER A 268 13.12 12.45 -10.09
C SER A 268 12.92 11.38 -9.01
N GLU A 269 11.86 11.53 -8.23
CA GLU A 269 11.46 10.57 -7.18
C GLU A 269 11.19 9.15 -7.72
N HIS A 270 10.89 9.03 -9.01
CA HIS A 270 10.60 7.78 -9.73
C HIS A 270 11.83 6.90 -10.00
N TRP A 271 13.05 7.39 -9.79
CA TRP A 271 14.25 6.60 -10.06
C TRP A 271 14.40 5.38 -9.17
N PHE A 272 13.93 5.46 -7.92
CA PHE A 272 13.97 4.29 -7.06
C PHE A 272 13.11 3.15 -7.62
N ALA A 273 11.90 3.44 -8.11
CA ALA A 273 11.02 2.43 -8.70
C ALA A 273 11.69 1.73 -9.88
N THR A 274 12.40 2.50 -10.71
CA THR A 274 13.20 1.98 -11.83
C THR A 274 14.26 0.99 -11.35
N LEU A 275 15.07 1.37 -10.35
CA LEU A 275 16.11 0.50 -9.83
C LEU A 275 15.51 -0.77 -9.23
N ALA A 276 14.50 -0.65 -8.36
CA ALA A 276 13.93 -1.80 -7.66
C ALA A 276 13.16 -2.77 -8.57
N LEU A 277 12.59 -2.30 -9.69
CA LEU A 277 11.98 -3.19 -10.69
C LEU A 277 13.03 -4.01 -11.47
N HIS A 278 14.20 -3.43 -11.74
CA HIS A 278 15.19 -4.02 -12.66
C HIS A 278 16.41 -4.65 -11.98
N ASP A 279 16.67 -4.33 -10.71
CA ASP A 279 17.82 -4.85 -9.96
C ASP A 279 17.40 -5.30 -8.55
N PRO A 280 17.47 -6.61 -8.21
CA PRO A 280 17.14 -7.11 -6.87
C PRO A 280 18.11 -6.63 -5.78
N ARG A 281 19.24 -6.03 -6.14
CA ARG A 281 20.17 -5.38 -5.21
C ARG A 281 19.71 -3.99 -4.78
N ALA A 282 18.63 -3.46 -5.35
CA ALA A 282 18.06 -2.19 -4.95
C ALA A 282 17.75 -2.18 -3.46
N ILE A 283 18.15 -1.09 -2.81
CA ILE A 283 18.02 -0.89 -1.38
C ILE A 283 17.50 0.52 -1.09
N GLN A 284 16.62 0.62 -0.12
CA GLN A 284 16.28 1.87 0.55
C GLN A 284 16.79 1.83 1.99
N VAL A 285 17.30 2.96 2.45
CA VAL A 285 17.68 3.22 3.84
C VAL A 285 16.92 4.46 4.31
N PHE A 286 16.25 4.36 5.44
CA PHE A 286 15.40 5.43 5.96
C PHE A 286 15.40 5.46 7.49
N THR A 287 14.93 6.57 8.06
CA THR A 287 14.71 6.71 9.50
C THR A 287 13.23 6.79 9.83
N LEU A 288 12.85 6.32 11.03
CA LEU A 288 11.46 6.50 11.51
C LEU A 288 11.18 7.93 11.97
N ALA A 289 12.21 8.68 12.38
CA ALA A 289 12.09 10.04 12.88
C ALA A 289 11.80 11.06 11.77
N ASP A 290 12.37 10.82 10.58
CA ASP A 290 12.09 11.58 9.37
C ASP A 290 11.90 10.60 8.20
N PRO A 291 10.66 10.16 7.94
CA PRO A 291 10.37 9.21 6.87
C PRO A 291 10.48 9.83 5.47
N VAL A 292 10.78 11.13 5.36
CA VAL A 292 11.03 11.80 4.06
C VAL A 292 12.51 11.78 3.70
N ASP A 293 13.40 11.63 4.69
CA ASP A 293 14.84 11.44 4.48
C ASP A 293 15.15 9.97 4.14
N ILE A 294 14.82 9.60 2.90
CA ILE A 294 15.07 8.27 2.34
C ILE A 294 16.26 8.36 1.40
N ALA A 295 17.27 7.52 1.65
CA ALA A 295 18.33 7.24 0.69
C ALA A 295 18.02 5.95 -0.08
N PHE A 296 18.36 5.89 -1.36
CA PHE A 296 18.21 4.68 -2.16
C PHE A 296 19.43 4.39 -3.02
N GLY A 297 19.63 3.14 -3.41
CA GLY A 297 20.72 2.77 -4.31
C GLY A 297 20.86 1.26 -4.45
N LEU A 298 22.08 0.75 -4.49
CA LEU A 298 22.38 -0.68 -4.70
C LEU A 298 23.28 -1.22 -3.58
N LEU A 299 22.94 -2.39 -3.05
CA LEU A 299 23.77 -3.18 -2.14
C LEU A 299 24.24 -4.46 -2.83
N ASP A 300 25.51 -4.47 -3.22
CA ASP A 300 26.22 -5.67 -3.69
C ASP A 300 27.01 -6.26 -2.51
N ALA A 301 26.32 -7.11 -1.74
CA ALA A 301 26.89 -7.71 -0.53
C ALA A 301 28.05 -8.66 -0.85
N ASP A 302 28.02 -9.34 -1.99
CA ASP A 302 29.06 -10.29 -2.41
C ASP A 302 30.38 -9.55 -2.69
N GLN A 303 30.29 -8.39 -3.37
CA GLN A 303 31.44 -7.53 -3.65
C GLN A 303 31.74 -6.51 -2.55
N HIS A 304 31.03 -6.57 -1.40
CA HIS A 304 31.16 -5.63 -0.29
C HIS A 304 31.14 -4.17 -0.79
N SER A 305 30.10 -3.84 -1.56
CA SER A 305 29.93 -2.55 -2.22
C SER A 305 28.51 -2.03 -1.98
N LEU A 306 28.42 -0.76 -1.59
CA LEU A 306 27.16 -0.06 -1.39
C LEU A 306 27.27 1.31 -2.03
N VAL A 307 26.23 1.70 -2.75
CA VAL A 307 26.04 3.07 -3.19
C VAL A 307 24.66 3.55 -2.75
N LEU A 308 24.59 4.75 -2.22
CA LEU A 308 23.35 5.41 -1.80
C LEU A 308 23.27 6.81 -2.41
N ILE A 309 22.09 7.18 -2.86
CA ILE A 309 21.70 8.50 -3.30
C ILE A 309 20.72 9.04 -2.26
N GLY A 310 21.02 10.21 -1.70
CA GLY A 310 20.15 10.92 -0.76
C GLY A 310 20.27 12.44 -0.93
N GLY A 311 19.70 13.20 0.01
CA GLY A 311 19.70 14.67 -0.04
C GLY A 311 21.09 15.31 -0.05
N ASP A 312 22.13 14.57 0.36
CA ASP A 312 23.52 14.99 0.43
C ASP A 312 24.38 14.56 -0.79
N GLY A 313 23.77 13.89 -1.78
CA GLY A 313 24.43 13.43 -3.00
C GLY A 313 24.61 11.91 -3.07
N LEU A 314 25.58 11.47 -3.88
CA LEU A 314 25.93 10.07 -4.04
C LEU A 314 27.05 9.69 -3.06
N ARG A 315 26.82 8.65 -2.26
CA ARG A 315 27.76 8.11 -1.27
C ARG A 315 28.10 6.66 -1.63
N SER A 316 29.38 6.39 -1.86
CA SER A 316 29.90 5.05 -2.15
C SER A 316 30.71 4.51 -0.97
N TYR A 317 30.46 3.26 -0.60
CA TYR A 317 31.11 2.55 0.48
C TYR A 317 31.70 1.23 -0.05
N GLY A 318 32.91 0.88 0.37
CA GLY A 318 33.57 -0.35 -0.04
C GLY A 318 34.03 -0.36 -1.50
N GLY A 319 33.82 -1.49 -2.19
CA GLY A 319 34.24 -1.67 -3.60
C GLY A 319 33.43 -0.84 -4.60
N PRO A 320 33.81 -0.81 -5.89
CA PRO A 320 33.15 0.03 -6.91
C PRO A 320 31.91 -0.61 -7.56
N SER A 321 31.68 -1.93 -7.37
CA SER A 321 30.64 -2.70 -8.09
C SER A 321 29.25 -2.04 -8.11
N ALA A 322 28.71 -1.73 -6.92
CA ALA A 322 27.37 -1.16 -6.80
C ALA A 322 27.28 0.25 -7.42
N ARG A 323 28.34 1.05 -7.28
CA ARG A 323 28.42 2.39 -7.88
C ARG A 323 28.43 2.30 -9.40
N ASP A 324 29.30 1.47 -9.97
CA ASP A 324 29.45 1.38 -11.42
C ASP A 324 28.15 0.88 -12.07
N GLU A 325 27.49 -0.11 -11.46
CA GLU A 325 26.18 -0.60 -11.88
C GLU A 325 25.08 0.49 -11.79
N LEU A 326 25.06 1.29 -10.72
CA LEU A 326 24.13 2.41 -10.60
C LEU A 326 24.35 3.43 -11.73
N ILE A 327 25.61 3.78 -12.02
CA ILE A 327 25.94 4.73 -13.10
C ILE A 327 25.52 4.18 -14.47
N ILE A 328 25.72 2.88 -14.72
CA ILE A 328 25.24 2.22 -15.94
C ILE A 328 23.71 2.30 -16.03
N ALA A 329 22.99 1.99 -14.93
CA ALA A 329 21.54 2.07 -14.88
C ALA A 329 21.03 3.50 -15.16
N LEU A 330 21.63 4.51 -14.55
CA LEU A 330 21.30 5.92 -14.78
C LEU A 330 21.55 6.37 -16.23
N ALA A 331 22.51 5.76 -16.93
CA ALA A 331 22.82 6.09 -18.32
C ALA A 331 21.93 5.36 -19.34
N GLN A 332 21.38 4.19 -18.99
CA GLN A 332 20.67 3.31 -19.92
C GLN A 332 19.16 3.28 -19.72
N ARG A 333 18.65 3.73 -18.57
CA ARG A 333 17.23 3.64 -18.21
C ARG A 333 16.59 5.01 -18.05
N HIS A 334 15.28 5.01 -17.93
CA HIS A 334 14.47 6.20 -17.68
C HIS A 334 13.66 6.00 -16.39
N PRO A 335 13.32 7.10 -15.67
CA PRO A 335 12.50 7.01 -14.48
C PRO A 335 11.10 6.48 -14.80
N VAL A 336 10.72 5.38 -14.15
CA VAL A 336 9.41 4.75 -14.22
C VAL A 336 8.47 5.39 -13.23
N ASP A 337 7.46 6.10 -13.72
CA ASP A 337 6.34 6.58 -12.90
C ASP A 337 5.44 5.39 -12.52
N PRO A 338 5.34 5.02 -11.23
CA PRO A 338 4.55 3.87 -10.83
C PRO A 338 3.05 4.02 -11.11
N ALA A 339 2.55 5.24 -11.27
CA ALA A 339 1.16 5.51 -11.67
C ALA A 339 0.86 5.13 -13.13
N GLN A 340 1.89 4.97 -13.97
CA GLN A 340 1.77 4.57 -15.38
C GLN A 340 1.97 3.06 -15.60
N LEU A 341 2.17 2.29 -14.52
CA LEU A 341 2.37 0.85 -14.62
C LEU A 341 1.07 0.12 -14.94
N THR A 342 1.15 -0.80 -15.90
CA THR A 342 0.14 -1.87 -16.06
C THR A 342 0.65 -3.12 -15.36
N ILE A 343 -0.15 -3.68 -14.45
CA ILE A 343 0.24 -4.82 -13.61
C ILE A 343 -0.75 -5.95 -13.83
N THR A 344 -0.33 -7.02 -14.48
CA THR A 344 -1.18 -8.19 -14.71
C THR A 344 -0.80 -9.30 -13.72
N ALA A 345 -1.71 -9.66 -12.81
CA ALA A 345 -1.55 -10.76 -11.89
C ALA A 345 -2.24 -12.02 -12.42
N THR A 346 -1.44 -12.98 -12.86
CA THR A 346 -1.88 -14.27 -13.41
C THR A 346 -1.66 -15.37 -12.35
N PRO A 347 -2.67 -16.16 -11.96
CA PRO A 347 -2.47 -17.24 -11.01
C PRO A 347 -1.41 -18.23 -11.52
N ILE A 348 -0.58 -18.78 -10.64
CA ILE A 348 0.48 -19.74 -11.04
C ILE A 348 -0.10 -20.99 -11.71
N ALA A 349 -1.35 -21.36 -11.38
CA ALA A 349 -2.05 -22.47 -12.01
C ALA A 349 -2.53 -22.19 -13.45
N HIS A 350 -2.59 -20.92 -13.87
CA HIS A 350 -2.91 -20.57 -15.25
C HIS A 350 -1.71 -20.84 -16.19
N PRO A 351 -1.97 -21.17 -17.47
CA PRO A 351 -0.91 -21.32 -18.46
C PRO A 351 -0.02 -20.08 -18.49
N GLU A 352 1.29 -20.30 -18.64
CA GLU A 352 2.22 -19.20 -18.78
C GLU A 352 1.86 -18.38 -20.02
N PRO A 353 1.64 -17.06 -19.90
CA PRO A 353 1.43 -16.22 -21.06
C PRO A 353 2.68 -16.27 -21.95
N PRO A 354 2.54 -16.04 -23.26
CA PRO A 354 3.71 -15.93 -24.15
C PRO A 354 4.72 -14.95 -23.56
N SER A 355 6.01 -15.29 -23.67
CA SER A 355 7.08 -14.48 -23.11
C SER A 355 6.96 -13.04 -23.63
N PRO A 356 6.95 -12.03 -22.75
CA PRO A 356 6.83 -10.65 -23.19
C PRO A 356 8.04 -10.29 -24.06
N ASP A 357 7.77 -9.85 -25.28
CA ASP A 357 8.78 -9.34 -26.21
C ASP A 357 9.11 -7.87 -25.85
N SER A 358 9.86 -7.60 -24.77
CA SER A 358 10.62 -6.34 -24.64
C SER A 358 11.52 -6.24 -23.42
N GLU A 359 12.49 -5.31 -23.50
CA GLU A 359 13.26 -4.77 -22.35
C GLU A 359 12.40 -3.97 -21.35
N SER A 360 11.12 -3.71 -21.65
CA SER A 360 10.21 -2.84 -20.87
C SER A 360 9.19 -3.61 -20.03
N THR A 361 9.39 -4.92 -19.87
CA THR A 361 8.50 -5.78 -19.09
C THR A 361 9.27 -6.49 -17.99
N VAL A 362 8.79 -6.35 -16.75
CA VAL A 362 9.35 -7.03 -15.58
C VAL A 362 8.39 -8.11 -15.12
N THR A 363 8.92 -9.31 -14.84
CA THR A 363 8.12 -10.41 -14.30
C THR A 363 8.53 -10.70 -12.86
N ILE A 364 7.55 -10.72 -11.96
CA ILE A 364 7.71 -11.11 -10.55
C ILE A 364 6.91 -12.38 -10.31
N VAL A 365 7.56 -13.46 -9.89
CA VAL A 365 6.89 -14.73 -9.58
C VAL A 365 6.81 -14.91 -8.07
N ARG A 366 5.61 -15.09 -7.54
CA ARG A 366 5.36 -15.40 -6.14
C ARG A 366 4.65 -16.75 -6.00
N ARG A 367 4.28 -17.10 -4.76
CA ARG A 367 3.66 -18.39 -4.42
C ARG A 367 2.34 -18.60 -5.16
N HIS A 368 1.53 -17.55 -5.29
CA HIS A 368 0.17 -17.65 -5.82
C HIS A 368 -0.01 -17.00 -7.18
N PHE A 369 0.72 -15.91 -7.46
CA PHE A 369 0.62 -15.17 -8.72
C PHE A 369 1.97 -14.91 -9.39
N ARG A 370 1.93 -14.86 -10.72
CA ARG A 370 2.94 -14.24 -11.59
C ARG A 370 2.44 -12.85 -11.95
N TYR A 371 3.23 -11.82 -11.62
CA TYR A 371 2.96 -10.43 -11.95
C TYR A 371 3.79 -10.02 -13.15
N THR A 372 3.13 -9.63 -14.23
CA THR A 372 3.76 -9.01 -15.40
C THR A 372 3.53 -7.50 -15.30
N ILE A 373 4.62 -6.74 -15.25
CA ILE A 373 4.63 -5.29 -15.07
C ILE A 373 5.12 -4.68 -16.37
N GLU A 374 4.27 -3.87 -16.99
CA GLU A 374 4.57 -3.15 -18.22
C GLU A 374 4.68 -1.65 -17.92
N GLU A 375 5.80 -1.06 -18.34
CA GLU A 375 6.03 0.37 -18.24
C GLU A 375 5.23 1.10 -19.33
N GLY A 376 4.34 2.03 -18.94
CA GLY A 376 3.64 2.89 -19.88
C GLY A 376 4.63 3.68 -20.74
N ARG A 377 4.48 3.62 -22.07
CA ARG A 377 5.33 4.34 -23.02
C ARG A 377 5.05 5.83 -23.08
#